data_AF-A0A7R6WU11-F1
#
_entry.id   AF-A0A7R6WU11-F1
#
_cell.length_a   1.000
_cell.length_b   1.000
_cell.length_c   1.000
_cell.angle_alpha   90.00
_cell.angle_beta   90.00
_cell.angle_gamma   90.00
#
_symmetry.space_group_name_H-M   'P 1'
#
loop_
_entity.id
_entity.type
_entity.pdbx_description
1 polymer ?
#
loop_
_entity_poly.entity_id
_entity_poly.type
_entity_poly.pdbx_seq_one_letter_code
_entity_poly.pdbx_strand_id
1 'polypeptide(L)'
;MTSTLPDARWLHAIAAAAFLAASLPQAALNAQGLESPETVDRIVGSQVNEEETKTTAEIGKVSSAIDRTRDNISTVRKTSKLDRVDIVFLTDSARSEGGPPPVIENKVRQHKDDVAELRKEIEANALLFNAIDSRRVAAQDVLAVEFDDLGKIVIYAAAKPSN
;
A
#
# COMPACT_ATOMS: atom_id res chain seq x y z
N MET A 1 -27.08 -10.77 89.06
CA MET A 1 -25.99 -11.75 89.19
C MET A 1 -25.78 -12.41 87.84
N THR A 2 -24.51 -12.42 87.39
CA THR A 2 -23.88 -13.35 86.43
C THR A 2 -24.37 -13.46 84.97
N SER A 3 -23.50 -12.91 84.11
CA SER A 3 -23.17 -13.14 82.69
C SER A 3 -23.64 -14.42 81.99
N THR A 4 -23.94 -14.30 80.69
CA THR A 4 -23.28 -15.06 79.59
C THR A 4 -23.35 -14.25 78.28
N LEU A 5 -22.20 -13.89 77.72
CA LEU A 5 -22.06 -13.35 76.36
C LEU A 5 -21.90 -14.53 75.39
N PRO A 6 -22.60 -14.57 74.24
CA PRO A 6 -22.26 -15.50 73.17
C PRO A 6 -21.03 -15.00 72.38
N ASP A 7 -20.18 -15.97 72.04
CA ASP A 7 -18.83 -15.88 71.49
C ASP A 7 -18.60 -14.93 70.28
N ALA A 8 -17.55 -14.12 70.41
CA ALA A 8 -17.01 -13.19 69.40
C ALA A 8 -16.35 -13.87 68.16
N ARG A 9 -16.41 -15.20 68.04
CA ARG A 9 -15.78 -15.96 66.96
C ARG A 9 -16.68 -16.21 65.75
N TRP A 10 -17.98 -15.92 65.85
CA TRP A 10 -18.95 -16.23 64.78
C TRP A 10 -19.27 -15.05 63.86
N LEU A 11 -18.87 -13.83 64.20
CA LEU A 11 -19.10 -12.64 63.35
C LEU A 11 -18.00 -12.38 62.32
N HIS A 12 -16.86 -13.07 62.41
CA HIS A 12 -15.75 -12.91 61.46
C HIS A 12 -15.90 -13.79 60.21
N ALA A 13 -16.84 -14.75 60.20
CA ALA A 13 -17.00 -15.71 59.12
C ALA A 13 -17.90 -15.21 57.96
N ILE A 14 -18.60 -14.09 58.11
CA ILE A 14 -19.51 -13.57 57.07
C ILE A 14 -18.87 -12.42 56.27
N ALA A 15 -17.85 -11.74 56.79
CA ALA A 15 -17.16 -10.66 56.07
C ALA A 15 -16.23 -11.15 54.94
N ALA A 16 -15.86 -12.43 54.91
CA ALA A 16 -14.92 -12.98 53.94
C ALA A 16 -15.57 -13.48 52.62
N ALA A 17 -16.90 -13.46 52.49
CA ALA A 17 -17.59 -13.95 51.29
C ALA A 17 -17.96 -12.85 50.27
N ALA A 18 -17.78 -11.57 50.60
CA ALA A 18 -18.12 -10.45 49.71
C ALA A 18 -16.92 -9.90 48.90
N PHE A 19 -15.69 -10.33 49.20
CA PHE A 19 -14.48 -9.84 48.52
C PHE A 19 -13.99 -10.77 47.38
N LEU A 20 -14.78 -11.79 47.02
CA LEU A 20 -14.45 -12.75 45.96
C LEU A 20 -15.40 -12.69 44.76
N ALA A 21 -16.08 -11.55 44.57
CA ALA A 21 -16.92 -11.28 43.40
C ALA A 21 -16.47 -10.04 42.59
N ALA A 22 -15.33 -9.44 42.94
CA ALA A 22 -14.80 -8.24 42.27
C ALA A 22 -13.58 -8.50 41.36
N SER A 23 -13.20 -9.77 41.14
CA SER A 23 -12.11 -10.15 40.22
C SER A 23 -12.63 -10.89 38.99
N LEU A 24 -13.81 -10.51 38.48
CA LEU A 24 -14.16 -10.83 37.09
C LEU A 24 -13.52 -9.75 36.21
N PRO A 25 -12.56 -10.07 35.33
CA PRO A 25 -12.18 -9.17 34.26
C PRO A 25 -13.32 -9.16 33.22
N GLN A 26 -14.42 -8.47 33.54
CA GLN A 26 -15.41 -8.05 32.54
C GLN A 26 -14.88 -6.79 31.86
N ALA A 27 -13.94 -6.99 30.97
CA ALA A 27 -13.75 -6.22 29.77
C ALA A 27 -12.69 -6.96 28.96
N ALA A 28 -13.14 -7.96 28.20
CA ALA A 28 -12.56 -8.10 26.88
C ALA A 28 -12.79 -6.75 26.20
N LEU A 29 -11.79 -5.88 26.32
CA LEU A 29 -11.62 -4.75 25.44
C LEU A 29 -11.54 -5.39 24.06
N ASN A 30 -12.69 -5.46 23.39
CA ASN A 30 -12.76 -5.50 21.95
C ASN A 30 -12.18 -4.17 21.45
N ALA A 31 -10.86 -4.02 21.62
CA ALA A 31 -10.05 -3.37 20.63
C ALA A 31 -10.15 -4.27 19.39
N GLN A 32 -11.29 -4.18 18.69
CA GLN A 32 -11.42 -4.56 17.30
C GLN A 32 -10.59 -3.54 16.52
N GLY A 33 -9.27 -3.63 16.69
CA GLY A 33 -8.30 -3.02 15.80
C GLY A 33 -8.36 -3.79 14.50
N LEU A 34 -9.25 -3.34 13.62
CA LEU A 34 -9.10 -3.31 12.16
C LEU A 34 -8.22 -4.41 11.51
N GLU A 35 -8.38 -5.67 11.87
CA GLU A 35 -7.95 -6.78 11.01
C GLU A 35 -9.05 -7.08 9.99
N SER A 36 -9.31 -6.09 9.14
CA SER A 36 -9.93 -6.33 7.85
C SER A 36 -8.77 -6.43 6.85
N PRO A 37 -8.63 -7.53 6.09
CA PRO A 37 -7.63 -7.63 5.03
C PRO A 37 -7.79 -6.55 3.94
N GLU A 38 -8.89 -5.78 3.96
CA GLU A 38 -9.09 -4.58 3.13
C GLU A 38 -8.22 -3.37 3.54
N THR A 39 -7.65 -3.35 4.75
CA THR A 39 -6.83 -2.20 5.22
C THR A 39 -5.44 -2.19 4.59
N VAL A 40 -4.95 -3.32 4.07
CA VAL A 40 -3.65 -3.40 3.40
C VAL A 40 -3.68 -2.74 2.00
N ASP A 41 -4.86 -2.60 1.41
CA ASP A 41 -5.02 -2.16 0.02
C ASP A 41 -5.34 -0.66 -0.15
N ARG A 42 -5.53 0.05 0.97
CA ARG A 42 -5.81 1.49 1.01
C ARG A 42 -4.68 2.24 1.71
N ILE A 43 -3.56 2.39 1.02
CA ILE A 43 -2.44 3.21 1.48
C ILE A 43 -2.66 4.63 0.94
N VAL A 44 -3.03 5.55 1.83
CA VAL A 44 -3.25 7.00 1.56
C VAL A 44 -4.45 7.28 0.63
N GLY A 45 -5.63 6.75 0.96
CA GLY A 45 -6.91 7.15 0.34
C GLY A 45 -7.12 6.74 -1.13
N SER A 46 -6.14 6.06 -1.74
CA SER A 46 -6.20 5.49 -3.09
C SER A 46 -6.09 3.97 -3.00
N GLN A 47 -6.83 3.23 -3.83
CA GLN A 47 -6.67 1.77 -3.92
C GLN A 47 -5.48 1.43 -4.82
N VAL A 48 -4.54 0.58 -4.37
CA VAL A 48 -3.39 0.18 -5.20
C VAL A 48 -3.56 -1.26 -5.71
N ASN A 49 -3.83 -1.46 -7.00
CA ASN A 49 -3.89 -2.78 -7.59
C ASN A 49 -2.60 -3.12 -8.34
N GLU A 50 -2.38 -4.42 -8.52
CA GLU A 50 -1.28 -4.95 -9.31
C GLU A 50 -1.84 -5.76 -10.49
N GLU A 51 -1.19 -5.65 -11.63
CA GLU A 51 -1.43 -6.49 -12.80
C GLU A 51 -0.09 -7.02 -13.31
N GLU A 52 0.03 -8.33 -13.45
CA GLU A 52 1.21 -8.95 -14.06
C GLU A 52 0.94 -9.23 -15.53
N THR A 53 1.84 -8.76 -16.40
CA THR A 53 1.70 -9.01 -17.83
C THR A 53 3.04 -9.09 -18.54
N LYS A 54 3.00 -9.60 -19.77
CA LYS A 54 4.14 -9.55 -20.66
C LYS A 54 4.15 -8.21 -21.37
N THR A 55 5.33 -7.65 -21.54
CA THR A 55 5.53 -6.42 -22.30
C THR A 55 4.94 -6.52 -23.68
N THR A 56 5.12 -7.66 -24.34
CA THR A 56 4.53 -7.92 -25.66
C THR A 56 3.00 -7.80 -25.73
N ALA A 57 2.29 -8.09 -24.64
CA ALA A 57 0.83 -7.91 -24.57
C ALA A 57 0.43 -6.42 -24.42
N GLU A 58 1.28 -5.62 -23.76
CA GLU A 58 1.03 -4.20 -23.47
C GLU A 58 1.89 -3.23 -24.30
N ILE A 59 2.62 -3.72 -25.33
CA ILE A 59 3.58 -2.94 -26.12
C ILE A 59 2.96 -1.64 -26.62
N GLY A 60 1.70 -1.68 -27.10
CA GLY A 60 1.00 -0.52 -27.63
C GLY A 60 0.73 0.54 -26.54
N LYS A 61 0.24 0.11 -25.37
CA LYS A 61 -0.07 1.02 -24.27
C LYS A 61 1.18 1.59 -23.64
N VAL A 62 2.17 0.76 -23.34
CA VAL A 62 3.48 1.19 -22.81
C VAL A 62 4.15 2.16 -23.77
N SER A 63 4.14 1.87 -25.07
CA SER A 63 4.71 2.77 -26.09
C SER A 63 4.03 4.14 -26.12
N SER A 64 2.69 4.16 -26.08
CA SER A 64 1.90 5.39 -26.06
C SER A 64 2.14 6.17 -24.77
N ALA A 65 2.21 5.49 -23.62
CA ALA A 65 2.51 6.10 -22.34
C ALA A 65 3.92 6.73 -22.33
N ILE A 66 4.92 6.07 -22.94
CA ILE A 66 6.27 6.63 -23.10
C ILE A 66 6.24 7.89 -23.95
N ASP A 67 5.53 7.88 -25.09
CA ASP A 67 5.44 9.04 -25.99
C ASP A 67 4.80 10.26 -25.29
N ARG A 68 3.92 10.02 -24.30
CA ARG A 68 3.24 11.04 -23.50
C ARG A 68 3.94 11.39 -22.19
N THR A 69 5.12 10.82 -21.93
CA THR A 69 5.85 11.02 -20.66
C THR A 69 5.98 12.50 -20.32
N ARG A 70 6.42 13.30 -21.29
CA ARG A 70 6.64 14.75 -21.10
C ARG A 70 5.40 15.48 -20.62
N ASP A 71 4.24 15.15 -21.17
CA ASP A 71 2.97 15.77 -20.79
C ASP A 71 2.55 15.31 -19.38
N ASN A 72 2.86 14.06 -19.02
CA ASN A 72 2.47 13.45 -17.75
C ASN A 72 3.33 13.89 -16.56
N ILE A 73 4.57 14.36 -16.78
CA ILE A 73 5.46 14.88 -15.71
C ILE A 73 4.76 15.95 -14.87
N SER A 74 4.16 16.96 -15.50
CA SER A 74 3.50 18.03 -14.74
C SER A 74 2.27 17.52 -13.98
N THR A 75 1.60 16.47 -14.48
CA THR A 75 0.46 15.86 -13.80
C THR A 75 0.94 15.12 -12.57
N VAL A 76 1.94 14.23 -12.70
CA VAL A 76 2.60 13.52 -11.58
C VAL A 76 2.98 14.48 -10.46
N ARG A 77 3.67 15.58 -10.78
CA ARG A 77 4.09 16.57 -9.77
C ARG A 77 2.92 17.19 -9.00
N LYS A 78 1.77 17.40 -9.65
CA LYS A 78 0.61 18.11 -9.10
C LYS A 78 -0.43 17.18 -8.48
N THR A 79 -0.34 15.88 -8.73
CA THR A 79 -1.27 14.87 -8.21
C THR A 79 -1.18 14.82 -6.69
N SER A 80 -2.27 15.21 -6.02
CA SER A 80 -2.40 15.15 -4.56
C SER A 80 -3.45 14.13 -4.10
N LYS A 81 -4.24 13.59 -5.03
CA LYS A 81 -5.26 12.58 -4.79
C LYS A 81 -5.39 11.69 -6.02
N LEU A 82 -5.56 10.40 -5.80
CA LEU A 82 -6.00 9.43 -6.79
C LEU A 82 -7.11 8.59 -6.19
N ASP A 83 -7.96 8.03 -7.03
CA ASP A 83 -8.94 7.03 -6.59
C ASP A 83 -8.32 5.63 -6.69
N ARG A 84 -7.42 5.42 -7.67
CA ARG A 84 -6.75 4.14 -7.91
C ARG A 84 -5.35 4.29 -8.54
N VAL A 85 -4.44 3.41 -8.13
CA VAL A 85 -3.12 3.21 -8.73
C VAL A 85 -3.02 1.77 -9.19
N ASP A 86 -2.89 1.53 -10.49
CA ASP A 86 -2.63 0.20 -11.02
C ASP A 86 -1.16 0.09 -11.44
N ILE A 87 -0.45 -0.90 -10.92
CA ILE A 87 0.95 -1.17 -11.28
C ILE A 87 0.98 -2.37 -12.21
N VAL A 88 1.39 -2.13 -13.46
CA VAL A 88 1.56 -3.16 -14.48
C VAL A 88 3.01 -3.62 -14.46
N PHE A 89 3.24 -4.81 -13.94
CA PHE A 89 4.54 -5.48 -13.92
C PHE A 89 4.83 -6.10 -15.28
N LEU A 90 5.75 -5.48 -16.00
CA LEU A 90 6.33 -5.96 -17.25
C LEU A 90 7.46 -6.95 -16.93
N THR A 91 7.07 -8.14 -16.50
CA THR A 91 7.97 -9.14 -15.89
C THR A 91 9.11 -9.59 -16.83
N ASP A 92 8.84 -9.67 -18.13
CA ASP A 92 9.79 -9.98 -19.20
C ASP A 92 10.69 -8.79 -19.57
N SER A 93 10.34 -7.58 -19.14
CA SER A 93 11.20 -6.39 -19.23
C SER A 93 12.08 -6.21 -17.99
N ALA A 94 11.92 -7.03 -16.95
CA ALA A 94 12.69 -6.88 -15.73
C ALA A 94 14.19 -6.98 -16.00
N ARG A 95 15.00 -6.26 -15.22
CA ARG A 95 16.46 -6.29 -15.37
C ARG A 95 17.04 -7.70 -15.28
N SER A 96 16.44 -8.55 -14.45
CA SER A 96 16.80 -9.96 -14.31
C SER A 96 16.49 -10.82 -15.54
N GLU A 97 15.58 -10.36 -16.41
CA GLU A 97 15.19 -11.02 -17.66
C GLU A 97 15.88 -10.43 -18.90
N GLY A 98 16.82 -9.49 -18.71
CA GLY A 98 17.56 -8.84 -19.81
C GLY A 98 17.05 -7.46 -20.18
N GLY A 99 16.05 -6.93 -19.48
CA GLY A 99 15.53 -5.58 -19.72
C GLY A 99 14.41 -5.52 -20.77
N PRO A 100 13.90 -4.32 -21.09
CA PRO A 100 12.79 -4.16 -22.01
C PRO A 100 13.10 -4.66 -23.42
N PRO A 101 12.10 -5.16 -24.16
CA PRO A 101 12.28 -5.56 -25.55
C PRO A 101 12.73 -4.37 -26.41
N PRO A 102 13.46 -4.59 -27.52
CA PRO A 102 14.12 -3.52 -28.28
C PRO A 102 13.20 -2.37 -28.71
N VAL A 103 11.92 -2.66 -28.98
CA VAL A 103 10.93 -1.64 -29.35
C VAL A 103 10.71 -0.64 -28.20
N ILE A 104 10.56 -1.15 -26.98
CA ILE A 104 10.35 -0.33 -25.78
C ILE A 104 11.68 0.32 -25.36
N GLU A 105 12.78 -0.42 -25.37
CA GLU A 105 14.11 0.13 -25.07
C GLU A 105 14.43 1.34 -25.97
N ASN A 106 14.16 1.24 -27.27
CA ASN A 106 14.37 2.33 -28.21
C ASN A 106 13.52 3.56 -27.88
N LYS A 107 12.25 3.38 -27.50
CA LYS A 107 11.37 4.48 -27.09
C LYS A 107 11.84 5.13 -25.78
N VAL A 108 12.16 4.32 -24.77
CA VAL A 108 12.72 4.83 -23.50
C VAL A 108 14.00 5.62 -23.77
N ARG A 109 14.85 5.16 -24.69
CA ARG A 109 16.08 5.88 -25.09
C ARG A 109 15.79 7.19 -25.82
N GLN A 110 14.76 7.23 -26.68
CA GLN A 110 14.33 8.46 -27.36
C GLN A 110 13.81 9.51 -26.37
N HIS A 111 13.14 9.07 -25.30
CA HIS A 111 12.56 9.91 -24.25
C HIS A 111 13.38 9.91 -22.95
N LYS A 112 14.67 9.59 -23.00
CA LYS A 112 15.49 9.29 -21.80
C LYS A 112 15.45 10.38 -20.73
N ASP A 113 15.45 11.66 -21.14
CA ASP A 113 15.52 12.79 -20.23
C ASP A 113 14.15 13.01 -19.57
N ASP A 114 13.07 12.91 -20.35
CA ASP A 114 11.69 12.97 -19.86
C ASP A 114 11.39 11.79 -18.91
N VAL A 115 11.84 10.57 -19.23
CA VAL A 115 11.68 9.39 -18.36
C VAL A 115 12.48 9.56 -17.07
N ALA A 116 13.69 10.10 -17.13
CA ALA A 116 14.48 10.38 -15.94
C ALA A 116 13.84 11.45 -15.05
N GLU A 117 13.22 12.48 -15.64
CA GLU A 117 12.48 13.51 -14.91
C GLU A 117 11.19 12.97 -14.31
N LEU A 118 10.43 12.16 -15.05
CA LEU A 118 9.25 11.46 -14.55
C LEU A 118 9.56 10.67 -13.28
N ARG A 119 10.66 9.92 -13.27
CA ARG A 119 11.08 9.13 -12.11
C ARG A 119 11.36 10.00 -10.88
N LYS A 120 12.03 11.14 -11.07
CA LYS A 120 12.27 12.11 -9.98
C LYS A 120 10.96 12.68 -9.44
N GLU A 121 10.02 13.01 -10.31
CA GLU A 121 8.71 13.53 -9.89
C GLU A 121 7.87 12.47 -9.17
N ILE A 122 7.99 11.18 -9.55
CA ILE A 122 7.38 10.07 -8.80
C ILE A 122 8.01 9.97 -7.41
N GLU A 123 9.34 10.02 -7.29
CA GLU A 123 10.04 10.00 -6.00
C GLU A 123 9.68 11.22 -5.12
N ALA A 124 9.46 12.38 -5.72
CA ALA A 124 9.08 13.61 -5.02
C ALA A 124 7.60 13.63 -4.62
N ASN A 125 6.75 12.84 -5.29
CA ASN A 125 5.33 12.74 -4.98
C ASN A 125 5.09 11.67 -3.93
N ALA A 126 4.78 12.08 -2.69
CA ALA A 126 4.56 11.14 -1.58
C ALA A 126 3.47 10.08 -1.85
N LEU A 127 2.41 10.41 -2.57
CA LEU A 127 1.36 9.45 -2.90
C LEU A 127 1.89 8.37 -3.85
N LEU A 128 2.54 8.79 -4.94
CA LEU A 128 3.05 7.86 -5.96
C LEU A 128 4.27 7.09 -5.49
N PHE A 129 5.19 7.73 -4.76
CA PHE A 129 6.33 7.08 -4.13
C PHE A 129 5.87 5.95 -3.20
N ASN A 130 4.90 6.23 -2.31
CA ASN A 130 4.37 5.20 -1.41
C ASN A 130 3.69 4.07 -2.19
N ALA A 131 3.00 4.37 -3.29
CA ALA A 131 2.34 3.34 -4.10
C ALA A 131 3.36 2.37 -4.73
N ILE A 132 4.45 2.87 -5.32
CA ILE A 132 5.49 2.02 -5.91
C ILE A 132 6.32 1.30 -4.84
N ASP A 133 6.62 1.96 -3.72
CA ASP A 133 7.40 1.40 -2.62
C ASP A 133 6.65 0.26 -1.91
N SER A 134 5.33 0.41 -1.72
CA SER A 134 4.46 -0.62 -1.15
C SER A 134 4.47 -1.92 -1.95
N ARG A 135 4.72 -1.82 -3.27
CA ARG A 135 4.83 -2.96 -4.18
C ARG A 135 6.27 -3.30 -4.55
N ARG A 136 7.24 -2.71 -3.83
CA ARG A 136 8.69 -2.91 -3.98
C ARG A 136 9.19 -2.66 -5.40
N VAL A 137 8.54 -1.73 -6.10
CA VAL A 137 8.95 -1.24 -7.41
C VAL A 137 9.89 -0.06 -7.21
N ALA A 138 11.13 -0.17 -7.71
CA ALA A 138 12.05 0.95 -7.69
C ALA A 138 11.66 1.96 -8.78
N ALA A 139 11.79 3.27 -8.49
CA ALA A 139 11.48 4.32 -9.47
C ALA A 139 12.30 4.17 -10.76
N GLN A 140 13.55 3.70 -10.67
CA GLN A 140 14.39 3.38 -11.83
C GLN A 140 13.82 2.31 -12.77
N ASP A 141 12.92 1.46 -12.29
CA ASP A 141 12.29 0.39 -13.08
C ASP A 141 10.95 0.86 -13.69
N VAL A 142 10.45 2.04 -13.34
CA VAL A 142 9.28 2.66 -13.98
C VAL A 142 9.65 3.12 -15.39
N LEU A 143 8.90 2.67 -16.40
CA LEU A 143 9.12 3.03 -17.80
C LEU A 143 8.26 4.21 -18.23
N ALA A 144 7.00 4.25 -17.80
CA ALA A 144 6.05 5.31 -18.11
C ALA A 144 4.87 5.28 -17.13
N VAL A 145 4.10 6.36 -17.15
CA VAL A 145 2.80 6.46 -16.46
C VAL A 145 1.73 6.91 -17.44
N GLU A 146 0.51 6.49 -17.18
CA GLU A 146 -0.69 6.91 -17.91
C GLU A 146 -1.75 7.35 -16.90
N PHE A 147 -2.36 8.49 -17.16
CA PHE A 147 -3.52 8.97 -16.40
C PHE A 147 -4.77 8.73 -17.23
N ASP A 148 -5.83 8.26 -16.59
CA ASP A 148 -7.16 8.29 -17.18
C ASP A 148 -8.00 9.45 -16.64
N ASP A 149 -9.17 9.66 -17.26
CA ASP A 149 -10.10 10.74 -16.89
C ASP A 149 -10.86 10.46 -15.58
N LEU A 150 -10.66 9.29 -14.96
CA LEU A 150 -11.38 8.82 -13.77
C LEU A 150 -10.55 8.93 -12.48
N GLY A 151 -9.44 9.67 -12.50
CA GLY A 151 -8.59 9.83 -11.33
C GLY A 151 -7.78 8.56 -11.00
N LYS A 152 -7.56 7.70 -12.00
CA LYS A 152 -6.70 6.53 -11.91
C LYS A 152 -5.39 6.78 -12.66
N ILE A 153 -4.31 6.23 -12.11
CA ILE A 153 -3.01 6.16 -12.77
C ILE A 153 -2.64 4.70 -13.04
N VAL A 154 -2.01 4.46 -14.19
CA VAL A 154 -1.36 3.18 -14.52
C VAL A 154 0.14 3.42 -14.57
N ILE A 155 0.88 2.62 -13.82
CA ILE A 155 2.35 2.67 -13.75
C ILE A 155 2.89 1.42 -14.45
N TYR A 156 3.63 1.61 -15.54
CA TYR A 156 4.26 0.50 -16.26
C TYR A 156 5.69 0.31 -15.74
N ALA A 157 5.97 -0.83 -15.12
CA ALA A 157 7.24 -1.09 -14.46
C ALA A 157 7.94 -2.33 -15.03
N ALA A 158 9.21 -2.17 -15.42
CA ALA A 158 10.13 -3.25 -15.77
C ALA A 158 10.64 -3.97 -14.51
N ALA A 159 9.73 -4.57 -13.76
CA ALA A 159 9.99 -5.21 -12.49
C ALA A 159 9.24 -6.53 -12.38
N LYS A 160 9.61 -7.34 -11.37
CA LYS A 160 8.84 -8.50 -10.95
C LYS A 160 8.15 -8.18 -9.61
N PRO A 161 6.92 -8.67 -9.40
CA PRO A 161 6.28 -8.53 -8.11
C PRO A 161 7.03 -9.35 -7.06
N SER A 162 7.01 -8.84 -5.84
CA SER A 162 7.66 -9.47 -4.70
C SER A 162 6.66 -10.34 -3.96
N ASN A 163 6.54 -11.60 -4.37
CA ASN A 163 5.78 -12.62 -3.62
C ASN A 163 6.47 -13.00 -2.31
#